data_AF-A0A8C4PYQ1-F1
#
_entry.id   AF-A0A8C4PYQ1-F1
#
_cell.length_a   1.000
_cell.length_b   1.000
_cell.length_c   1.000
_cell.angle_alpha   90.00
_cell.angle_beta   90.00
_cell.angle_gamma   90.00
#
_symmetry.space_group_name_H-M   'P 1'
#
loop_
_entity.id
_entity.type
_entity.pdbx_description
1 polymer ?
#
loop_
_entity_poly.entity_id
_entity_poly.type
_entity_poly.pdbx_seq_one_letter_code
_entity_poly.pdbx_strand_id
1 'polypeptide(L)'
;MALLRIGLDTGELPDEVLSLAMQCACYSVMWHMHSLTLGQPSKDELQGLRREGRNLINVCQLFLGSLYSHSKEQAFFLLCDLLVLFGPHMSIHANQSDREPNGLGESEGDAWCILVLAPSPSLQAELQGFIVDHVFVDDEPNDDDDIERVAELYKRRRFLSLFLRLALVGVLPLSSTAGVFKHYVKFFHDYGDLMKEGLSRLRLLNLDDCARTICLSLKQLFTEAIDESQSQRLELSHLREVARRLAATFGLDLRKSRHAIAHLHKEGLQFALENHQNEVPKTLPFLELLTEFSSKLLPEDKVVLLAYAENLVPSTDQGPAWRPFKVYKASLNPKGEGRGAELPGDGKKQPQEDNRQEFADPSLADQFVPNLTSTVMRNGYQKATDSPNSENDFEIRIKRRAKHVLRHSGLAREELKDTTMSKTPPVYEMDVELLPHEDEEERENDDDDDDSDFENLSW
;
A
#
# COMPACT_ATOMS: atom_id res chain seq x y z
N MET A 1 -30.57 -15.32 -3.13
CA MET A 1 -31.18 -13.97 -3.15
C MET A 1 -32.42 -13.84 -2.27
N ALA A 2 -33.46 -14.67 -2.42
CA ALA A 2 -34.69 -14.56 -1.60
C ALA A 2 -34.41 -14.66 -0.09
N LEU A 3 -33.58 -15.63 0.33
CA LEU A 3 -33.19 -15.81 1.73
C LEU A 3 -32.48 -14.57 2.32
N LEU A 4 -31.60 -13.92 1.55
CA LEU A 4 -30.90 -12.71 1.98
C LEU A 4 -31.85 -11.53 2.20
N ARG A 5 -32.87 -11.40 1.33
CA ARG A 5 -33.90 -10.36 1.47
C ARG A 5 -34.76 -10.60 2.72
N ILE A 6 -35.20 -11.84 2.94
CA ILE A 6 -35.91 -12.22 4.17
C ILE A 6 -35.06 -11.90 5.39
N GLY A 7 -33.76 -12.20 5.35
CA GLY A 7 -32.82 -11.86 6.42
C GLY A 7 -32.75 -10.37 6.73
N LEU A 8 -32.65 -9.54 5.70
CA LEU A 8 -32.63 -8.08 5.85
C LEU A 8 -33.96 -7.51 6.37
N ASP A 9 -35.09 -8.06 5.94
CA ASP A 9 -36.42 -7.57 6.30
C ASP A 9 -36.84 -8.01 7.71
N THR A 10 -36.49 -9.23 8.12
CA THR A 10 -36.94 -9.83 9.38
C THR A 10 -35.93 -9.69 10.51
N GLY A 11 -34.63 -9.74 10.21
CA GLY A 11 -33.58 -9.85 11.24
C GLY A 11 -33.63 -11.15 12.05
N GLU A 12 -34.39 -12.15 11.62
CA GLU A 12 -34.59 -13.39 12.39
C GLU A 12 -33.66 -14.53 11.96
N LEU A 13 -32.92 -14.34 10.85
CA LEU A 13 -32.03 -15.36 10.33
C LEU A 13 -30.67 -15.37 11.03
N PRO A 14 -30.09 -16.55 11.33
CA PRO A 14 -28.76 -16.65 11.92
C PRO A 14 -27.67 -16.04 11.02
N ASP A 15 -26.68 -15.39 11.64
CA ASP A 15 -25.60 -14.68 10.97
C ASP A 15 -24.79 -15.60 10.01
N GLU A 16 -24.50 -16.82 10.44
CA GLU A 16 -23.80 -17.83 9.63
C GLU A 16 -24.58 -18.21 8.36
N VAL A 17 -25.91 -18.33 8.46
CA VAL A 17 -26.79 -18.68 7.32
C VAL A 17 -26.76 -17.55 6.30
N LEU A 18 -26.77 -16.29 6.76
CA LEU A 18 -26.70 -15.11 5.90
C LEU A 18 -25.34 -15.02 5.20
N SER A 19 -24.25 -15.24 5.93
CA SER A 19 -22.89 -15.31 5.41
C SER A 19 -22.75 -16.36 4.29
N LEU A 20 -23.17 -17.60 4.55
CA LEU A 20 -23.14 -18.69 3.57
C LEU A 20 -24.04 -18.42 2.36
N ALA A 21 -25.22 -17.83 2.58
CA ALA A 21 -26.13 -17.49 1.49
C ALA A 21 -25.56 -16.39 0.57
N MET A 22 -24.82 -15.41 1.12
CA MET A 22 -24.10 -14.41 0.33
C MET A 22 -22.96 -15.04 -0.47
N GLN A 23 -22.15 -15.91 0.15
CA GLN A 23 -21.08 -16.63 -0.53
C GLN A 23 -21.62 -17.48 -1.68
N CYS A 24 -22.68 -18.25 -1.44
CA CYS A 24 -23.33 -19.07 -2.45
C CYS A 24 -23.84 -18.24 -3.64
N ALA A 25 -24.46 -17.08 -3.38
CA ALA A 25 -24.88 -16.16 -4.43
C ALA A 25 -23.69 -15.62 -5.24
N CYS A 26 -22.57 -15.32 -4.58
CA CYS A 26 -21.34 -14.89 -5.26
C CYS A 26 -20.76 -15.99 -6.17
N TYR A 27 -20.66 -17.23 -5.67
CA TYR A 27 -20.22 -18.37 -6.48
C TYR A 27 -21.11 -18.60 -7.69
N SER A 28 -22.43 -18.47 -7.54
CA SER A 28 -23.38 -18.57 -8.66
C SER A 28 -23.09 -17.52 -9.74
N VAL A 29 -22.82 -16.27 -9.35
CA VAL A 29 -22.51 -15.19 -10.31
C VAL A 29 -21.16 -15.43 -10.98
N MET A 30 -20.13 -15.84 -10.23
CA MET A 30 -18.81 -16.16 -10.79
C MET A 30 -18.87 -17.34 -11.75
N TRP A 31 -19.65 -18.37 -11.43
CA TRP A 31 -19.83 -19.53 -12.30
C TRP A 31 -20.61 -19.20 -13.57
N HIS A 32 -21.64 -18.35 -13.46
CA HIS A 32 -22.37 -17.84 -14.63
C HIS A 32 -21.44 -17.03 -15.54
N MET A 33 -20.61 -16.13 -14.97
CA MET A 33 -19.59 -15.43 -15.74
C MET A 33 -18.62 -16.39 -16.43
N HIS A 34 -18.08 -17.38 -15.70
CA HIS A 34 -17.17 -18.36 -16.28
C HIS A 34 -17.83 -19.13 -17.44
N SER A 35 -19.08 -19.56 -17.28
CA SER A 35 -19.83 -20.26 -18.33
C SER A 35 -19.97 -19.41 -19.59
N LEU A 36 -20.23 -18.11 -19.45
CA LEU A 36 -20.29 -17.18 -20.58
C LEU A 36 -18.93 -16.94 -21.22
N THR A 37 -17.82 -17.01 -20.46
CA THR A 37 -16.46 -16.91 -21.03
C THR A 37 -16.06 -18.12 -21.87
N LEU A 38 -16.70 -19.29 -21.69
CA LEU A 38 -16.46 -20.49 -22.49
C LEU A 38 -17.22 -20.49 -23.83
N GLY A 39 -18.25 -19.64 -23.96
CA GLY A 39 -19.10 -19.55 -25.15
C GLY A 39 -18.97 -18.22 -25.89
N GLN A 40 -19.90 -17.98 -26.82
CA GLN A 40 -20.15 -16.67 -27.41
C GLN A 40 -21.46 -16.12 -26.82
N PRO A 41 -21.38 -15.35 -25.72
CA PRO A 41 -22.59 -14.90 -25.04
C PRO A 41 -23.28 -13.82 -25.84
N SER A 42 -24.60 -13.92 -25.93
CA SER A 42 -25.44 -12.86 -26.45
C SER A 42 -25.42 -11.63 -25.54
N LYS A 43 -25.74 -10.47 -26.11
CA LYS A 43 -25.87 -9.21 -25.36
C LYS A 43 -26.91 -9.32 -24.24
N ASP A 44 -27.96 -10.11 -24.42
CA ASP A 44 -29.02 -10.31 -23.42
C ASP A 44 -28.53 -11.17 -22.25
N GLU A 45 -27.73 -12.21 -22.50
CA GLU A 45 -27.09 -13.00 -21.44
C GLU A 45 -26.12 -12.15 -20.61
N LEU A 46 -25.29 -11.33 -21.26
CA LEU A 46 -24.41 -10.38 -20.56
C LEU A 46 -25.21 -9.36 -19.74
N GLN A 47 -26.32 -8.85 -20.26
CA GLN A 47 -27.21 -7.97 -19.48
C GLN A 47 -27.88 -8.68 -18.31
N GLY A 48 -28.23 -9.96 -18.46
CA GLY A 48 -28.71 -10.83 -17.39
C GLY A 48 -27.70 -10.92 -16.25
N LEU A 49 -26.47 -11.33 -16.57
CA LEU A 49 -25.37 -11.42 -15.61
C LEU A 49 -25.08 -10.06 -14.95
N ARG A 50 -25.05 -8.96 -15.71
CA ARG A 50 -24.87 -7.62 -15.15
C ARG A 50 -25.93 -7.29 -14.10
N ARG A 51 -27.19 -7.65 -14.36
CA ARG A 51 -28.31 -7.41 -13.45
C ARG A 51 -28.20 -8.24 -12.18
N GLU A 52 -27.79 -9.51 -12.31
CA GLU A 52 -27.50 -10.39 -11.17
C GLU A 52 -26.37 -9.83 -10.30
N GLY A 53 -25.24 -9.47 -10.92
CA GLY A 53 -24.10 -8.85 -10.24
C GLY A 53 -24.47 -7.57 -9.51
N ARG A 54 -25.19 -6.65 -10.18
CA ARG A 54 -25.69 -5.41 -9.56
C ARG A 54 -26.62 -5.68 -8.38
N ASN A 55 -27.55 -6.62 -8.53
CA ASN A 55 -28.48 -6.97 -7.45
C ASN A 55 -27.73 -7.55 -6.25
N LEU A 56 -26.71 -8.37 -6.48
CA LEU A 56 -25.89 -8.93 -5.41
C LEU A 56 -25.06 -7.87 -4.71
N ILE A 57 -24.40 -6.96 -5.46
CA ILE A 57 -23.67 -5.82 -4.91
C ILE A 57 -24.58 -4.99 -4.00
N ASN A 58 -25.80 -4.66 -4.46
CA ASN A 58 -26.75 -3.88 -3.65
C ASN A 58 -27.14 -4.60 -2.36
N VAL A 59 -27.36 -5.92 -2.41
CA VAL A 59 -27.68 -6.70 -1.21
C VAL A 59 -26.49 -6.76 -0.25
N CYS A 60 -25.28 -7.03 -0.74
CA CYS A 60 -24.09 -7.02 0.11
C CYS A 60 -23.82 -5.63 0.70
N GLN A 61 -24.10 -4.54 -0.04
CA GLN A 61 -23.99 -3.18 0.48
C GLN A 61 -24.91 -2.97 1.69
N LEU A 62 -26.16 -3.44 1.65
CA LEU A 62 -27.08 -3.35 2.80
C LEU A 62 -26.53 -4.07 4.04
N PHE A 63 -25.77 -5.16 3.86
CA PHE A 63 -25.12 -5.86 4.97
C PHE A 63 -23.95 -5.10 5.59
N LEU A 64 -23.33 -4.13 4.89
CA LEU A 64 -22.30 -3.25 5.50
C LEU A 64 -22.86 -2.43 6.67
N GLY A 65 -24.14 -2.06 6.60
CA GLY A 65 -24.86 -1.36 7.67
C GLY A 65 -25.50 -2.27 8.72
N SER A 66 -25.36 -3.60 8.59
CA SER A 66 -26.04 -4.54 9.50
C SER A 66 -25.40 -4.57 10.89
N LEU A 67 -26.20 -4.98 11.89
CA LEU A 67 -25.72 -5.19 13.27
C LEU A 67 -24.95 -6.52 13.43
N TYR A 68 -25.00 -7.39 12.42
CA TYR A 68 -24.37 -8.70 12.42
C TYR A 68 -22.90 -8.59 12.02
N SER A 69 -21.97 -8.80 12.97
CA SER A 69 -20.54 -8.61 12.73
C SER A 69 -20.00 -9.53 11.64
N HIS A 70 -20.39 -10.81 11.63
CA HIS A 70 -19.83 -11.77 10.69
C HIS A 70 -20.38 -11.55 9.26
N SER A 71 -21.68 -11.33 9.10
CA SER A 71 -22.26 -10.97 7.80
C SER A 71 -21.73 -9.66 7.25
N LYS A 72 -21.49 -8.66 8.11
CA LYS A 72 -20.91 -7.38 7.68
C LYS A 72 -19.51 -7.57 7.09
N GLU A 73 -18.65 -8.29 7.81
CA GLU A 73 -17.30 -8.63 7.35
C GLU A 73 -17.31 -9.47 6.07
N GLN A 74 -18.20 -10.46 6.00
CA GLN A 74 -18.37 -11.30 4.81
C GLN A 74 -18.83 -10.48 3.61
N ALA A 75 -19.78 -9.56 3.81
CA ALA A 75 -20.28 -8.69 2.76
C ALA A 75 -19.16 -7.78 2.22
N PHE A 76 -18.31 -7.25 3.09
CA PHE A 76 -17.15 -6.46 2.66
C PHE A 76 -16.19 -7.26 1.75
N PHE A 77 -15.85 -8.50 2.14
CA PHE A 77 -15.00 -9.37 1.32
C PHE A 77 -15.61 -9.59 -0.07
N LEU A 78 -16.89 -9.96 -0.12
CA LEU A 78 -17.58 -10.26 -1.38
C LEU A 78 -17.77 -9.01 -2.23
N LEU A 79 -18.05 -7.85 -1.64
CA LEU A 79 -18.12 -6.58 -2.37
C LEU A 79 -16.80 -6.26 -3.06
N CYS A 80 -15.67 -6.43 -2.37
CA CYS A 80 -14.37 -6.19 -2.98
C CYS A 80 -14.15 -7.13 -4.19
N ASP A 81 -14.43 -8.42 -4.04
CA ASP A 81 -14.26 -9.39 -5.11
C ASP A 81 -15.19 -9.12 -6.30
N LEU A 82 -16.48 -8.84 -6.03
CA LEU A 82 -17.47 -8.51 -7.07
C LEU A 82 -17.14 -7.21 -7.81
N LEU A 83 -16.70 -6.18 -7.09
CA LEU A 83 -16.33 -4.91 -7.71
C LEU A 83 -15.06 -5.03 -8.56
N VAL A 84 -14.10 -5.89 -8.16
CA VAL A 84 -12.98 -6.25 -9.02
C VAL A 84 -13.49 -7.01 -10.24
N LEU A 85 -14.32 -8.04 -10.06
CA LEU A 85 -14.86 -8.91 -11.11
C LEU A 85 -15.63 -8.13 -12.18
N PHE A 86 -16.43 -7.15 -11.78
CA PHE A 86 -17.17 -6.27 -12.68
C PHE A 86 -16.46 -4.92 -12.92
N GLY A 87 -15.15 -4.87 -12.69
CA GLY A 87 -14.35 -3.65 -12.73
C GLY A 87 -13.96 -3.18 -14.14
N PRO A 88 -13.19 -2.09 -14.26
CA PRO A 88 -12.81 -1.48 -15.54
C PRO A 88 -12.03 -2.39 -16.50
N HIS A 89 -11.37 -3.42 -15.97
CA HIS A 89 -10.63 -4.39 -16.78
C HIS A 89 -11.52 -5.18 -17.76
N MET A 90 -12.83 -5.26 -17.49
CA MET A 90 -13.81 -5.84 -18.41
C MET A 90 -13.88 -5.07 -19.74
N SER A 91 -13.48 -3.79 -19.75
CA SER A 91 -13.35 -3.00 -20.98
C SER A 91 -12.05 -3.23 -21.74
N ILE A 92 -11.04 -3.83 -21.11
CA ILE A 92 -9.72 -4.06 -21.72
C ILE A 92 -9.71 -5.38 -22.51
N HIS A 93 -10.47 -6.38 -22.06
CA HIS A 93 -10.73 -7.60 -22.84
C HIS A 93 -11.39 -7.32 -24.20
N ALA A 94 -11.95 -6.12 -24.40
CA ALA A 94 -12.46 -5.67 -25.68
C ALA A 94 -11.39 -5.47 -26.76
N ASN A 95 -10.16 -5.17 -26.35
CA ASN A 95 -9.10 -4.69 -27.25
C ASN A 95 -7.97 -5.72 -27.47
N GLN A 96 -8.02 -6.88 -26.82
CA GLN A 96 -6.96 -7.91 -26.84
C GLN A 96 -7.41 -9.21 -27.51
N SER A 97 -8.59 -9.27 -28.14
CA SER A 97 -8.90 -10.40 -29.01
C SER A 97 -8.03 -10.32 -30.26
N ASP A 98 -6.92 -11.06 -30.28
CA ASP A 98 -6.20 -11.52 -31.48
C ASP A 98 -7.09 -12.46 -32.32
N ARG A 99 -8.36 -12.09 -32.55
CA ARG A 99 -9.24 -12.71 -33.55
C ARG A 99 -9.22 -11.80 -34.75
N GLU A 100 -8.86 -12.36 -35.91
CA GLU A 100 -8.86 -11.63 -37.17
C GLU A 100 -10.16 -10.84 -37.34
N PRO A 101 -10.08 -9.58 -37.83
CA PRO A 101 -11.26 -8.77 -38.07
C PRO A 101 -12.06 -9.40 -39.22
N ASN A 102 -13.00 -10.27 -38.88
CA ASN A 102 -14.04 -10.67 -39.81
C ASN A 102 -14.82 -9.40 -40.16
N GLY A 103 -14.72 -8.98 -41.42
CA GLY A 103 -15.11 -7.66 -41.96
C GLY A 103 -16.61 -7.33 -41.94
N LEU A 104 -17.30 -7.57 -40.83
CA LEU A 104 -18.64 -7.08 -40.53
C LEU A 104 -18.52 -6.26 -39.24
N GLY A 105 -18.58 -4.94 -39.40
CA GLY A 105 -18.33 -3.98 -38.32
C GLY A 105 -19.33 -4.11 -37.18
N GLU A 106 -18.86 -4.70 -36.08
CA GLU A 106 -19.20 -4.42 -34.69
C GLU A 106 -18.16 -5.22 -33.88
N SER A 107 -17.24 -4.54 -33.19
CA SER A 107 -16.15 -5.20 -32.47
C SER A 107 -16.74 -6.05 -31.33
N GLU A 108 -16.72 -7.38 -31.46
CA GLU A 108 -17.24 -8.33 -30.46
C GLU A 108 -16.59 -8.14 -29.07
N GLY A 109 -15.38 -7.56 -29.03
CA GLY A 109 -14.73 -7.16 -27.80
C GLY A 109 -15.52 -6.13 -26.98
N ASP A 110 -16.27 -5.23 -27.61
CA ASP A 110 -17.01 -4.15 -26.95
C ASP A 110 -18.21 -4.65 -26.12
N ALA A 111 -18.64 -5.91 -26.31
CA ALA A 111 -19.80 -6.46 -25.61
C ALA A 111 -19.55 -6.64 -24.10
N TRP A 112 -18.32 -7.00 -23.70
CA TRP A 112 -17.96 -7.25 -22.30
C TRP A 112 -17.90 -5.96 -21.46
N CYS A 113 -17.67 -4.80 -22.09
CA CYS A 113 -17.77 -3.48 -21.46
C CYS A 113 -19.14 -3.27 -20.77
N ILE A 114 -20.20 -3.92 -21.27
CA ILE A 114 -21.54 -3.84 -20.67
C ILE A 114 -21.53 -4.38 -19.23
N LEU A 115 -20.64 -5.30 -18.87
CA LEU A 115 -20.56 -5.84 -17.53
C LEU A 115 -19.96 -4.88 -16.51
N VAL A 116 -19.33 -3.77 -16.92
CA VAL A 116 -18.71 -2.83 -15.99
C VAL A 116 -19.75 -2.25 -15.02
N LEU A 117 -19.47 -2.39 -13.72
CA LEU A 117 -20.26 -1.87 -12.61
C LEU A 117 -19.38 -0.99 -11.71
N ALA A 118 -19.43 0.31 -11.94
CA ALA A 118 -18.76 1.27 -11.08
C ALA A 118 -19.49 1.41 -9.72
N PRO A 119 -18.77 1.41 -8.58
CA PRO A 119 -19.39 1.61 -7.27
C PRO A 119 -19.97 3.01 -7.15
N SER A 120 -21.19 3.11 -6.60
CA SER A 120 -21.85 4.39 -6.34
C SER A 120 -21.08 5.20 -5.28
N PRO A 121 -21.18 6.55 -5.26
CA PRO A 121 -20.52 7.35 -4.21
C PRO A 121 -20.89 6.93 -2.78
N SER A 122 -22.13 6.46 -2.55
CA SER A 122 -22.56 5.90 -1.25
C SER A 122 -21.75 4.65 -0.90
N LEU A 123 -21.66 3.69 -1.83
CA LEU A 123 -20.89 2.47 -1.62
C LEU A 123 -19.40 2.77 -1.40
N GLN A 124 -18.84 3.74 -2.13
CA GLN A 124 -17.45 4.17 -1.93
C GLN A 124 -17.22 4.73 -0.52
N ALA A 125 -18.17 5.51 0.00
CA ALA A 125 -18.11 6.06 1.35
C ALA A 125 -18.29 4.97 2.42
N GLU A 126 -19.21 4.02 2.22
CA GLU A 126 -19.43 2.89 3.13
C GLU A 126 -18.22 1.95 3.19
N LEU A 127 -17.56 1.67 2.06
CA LEU A 127 -16.31 0.90 2.03
C LEU A 127 -15.17 1.64 2.76
N GLN A 128 -15.07 2.96 2.60
CA GLN A 128 -14.10 3.78 3.33
C GLN A 128 -14.38 3.78 4.83
N GLY A 129 -15.64 3.98 5.23
CA GLY A 129 -16.08 3.93 6.62
C GLY A 129 -15.78 2.57 7.24
N PHE A 130 -16.09 1.47 6.55
CA PHE A 130 -15.76 0.12 7.01
C PHE A 130 -14.27 -0.02 7.33
N ILE A 131 -13.37 0.45 6.47
CA ILE A 131 -11.93 0.38 6.71
C ILE A 131 -11.51 1.21 7.92
N VAL A 132 -12.04 2.42 8.08
CA VAL A 132 -11.76 3.25 9.27
C VAL A 132 -12.22 2.55 10.55
N ASP A 133 -13.42 1.98 10.54
CA ASP A 133 -14.07 1.42 11.73
C ASP A 133 -13.54 0.03 12.13
N HIS A 134 -13.05 -0.77 11.17
CA HIS A 134 -12.67 -2.17 11.43
C HIS A 134 -11.17 -2.44 11.31
N VAL A 135 -10.39 -1.59 10.62
CA VAL A 135 -8.93 -1.79 10.48
C VAL A 135 -8.17 -0.90 11.45
N PHE A 136 -8.53 0.38 11.56
CA PHE A 136 -7.79 1.37 12.33
C PHE A 136 -8.34 1.55 13.75
N VAL A 137 -8.44 0.43 14.47
CA VAL A 137 -8.98 0.36 15.83
C VAL A 137 -7.85 0.36 16.86
N ASP A 138 -7.99 1.17 17.92
CA ASP A 138 -7.09 1.14 19.07
C ASP A 138 -7.41 -0.07 19.95
N ASP A 139 -6.82 -1.23 19.64
CA ASP A 139 -6.90 -2.38 20.54
C ASP A 139 -5.86 -2.21 21.66
N GLU A 140 -6.30 -2.07 22.91
CA GLU A 140 -5.39 -2.26 24.04
C GLU A 140 -5.02 -3.75 24.12
N PRO A 141 -3.74 -4.08 24.33
CA PRO A 141 -3.32 -5.47 24.45
C PRO A 141 -3.94 -6.07 25.70
N ASN A 142 -4.97 -6.91 25.52
CA ASN A 142 -5.41 -7.83 26.56
C ASN A 142 -4.45 -9.02 26.56
N ASP A 143 -3.86 -9.31 27.72
CA ASP A 143 -2.81 -10.32 27.90
C ASP A 143 -3.28 -11.77 27.69
N ASP A 144 -4.59 -12.00 27.48
CA ASP A 144 -5.18 -13.32 27.67
C ASP A 144 -5.28 -14.21 26.41
N ASP A 145 -5.17 -13.70 25.16
CA ASP A 145 -5.24 -14.57 23.96
C ASP A 145 -4.46 -14.05 22.73
N ASP A 146 -3.15 -14.29 22.72
CA ASP A 146 -2.26 -13.95 21.59
C ASP A 146 -2.68 -14.59 20.25
N ILE A 147 -3.33 -15.76 20.27
CA ILE A 147 -3.76 -16.46 19.05
C ILE A 147 -4.92 -15.72 18.39
N GLU A 148 -5.94 -15.33 19.15
CA GLU A 148 -7.10 -14.60 18.66
C GLU A 148 -6.68 -13.21 18.14
N ARG A 149 -5.80 -12.53 18.88
CA ARG A 149 -5.23 -11.24 18.47
C ARG A 149 -4.50 -11.33 17.13
N VAL A 150 -3.70 -12.39 16.93
CA VAL A 150 -3.01 -12.62 15.64
C VAL A 150 -4.00 -12.92 14.52
N ALA A 151 -5.04 -13.72 14.77
CA ALA A 151 -6.07 -14.03 13.79
C ALA A 151 -6.85 -12.78 13.37
N GLU A 152 -7.22 -11.94 14.34
CA GLU A 152 -7.93 -10.68 14.10
C GLU A 152 -7.06 -9.70 13.31
N LEU A 153 -5.78 -9.54 13.68
CA LEU A 153 -4.84 -8.72 12.92
C LEU A 153 -4.70 -9.20 11.46
N TYR A 154 -4.62 -10.51 11.24
CA TYR A 154 -4.55 -11.08 9.89
C TYR A 154 -5.82 -10.74 9.09
N LYS A 155 -7.00 -10.84 9.71
CA LYS A 155 -8.29 -10.49 9.11
C LYS A 155 -8.34 -8.99 8.72
N ARG A 156 -7.93 -8.11 9.63
CA ARG A 156 -7.87 -6.64 9.39
C ARG A 156 -6.88 -6.28 8.27
N ARG A 157 -5.71 -6.92 8.24
CA ARG A 157 -4.74 -6.79 7.15
C ARG A 157 -5.34 -7.20 5.80
N ARG A 158 -6.18 -8.24 5.78
CA ARG A 158 -6.89 -8.68 4.56
C ARG A 158 -7.91 -7.64 4.09
N PHE A 159 -8.68 -7.03 4.99
CA PHE A 159 -9.60 -5.94 4.63
C PHE A 159 -8.86 -4.77 3.97
N LEU A 160 -7.77 -4.32 4.59
CA LEU A 160 -6.97 -3.22 4.06
C LEU A 160 -6.37 -3.55 2.69
N SER A 161 -5.84 -4.76 2.53
CA SER A 161 -5.26 -5.20 1.26
C SER A 161 -6.29 -5.19 0.13
N LEU A 162 -7.53 -5.62 0.39
CA LEU A 162 -8.59 -5.64 -0.62
C LEU A 162 -9.05 -4.23 -0.98
N PHE A 163 -9.22 -3.35 0.01
CA PHE A 163 -9.58 -1.96 -0.24
C PHE A 163 -8.53 -1.22 -1.07
N LEU A 164 -7.24 -1.37 -0.72
CA LEU A 164 -6.15 -0.81 -1.51
C LEU A 164 -6.14 -1.39 -2.93
N ARG A 165 -6.44 -2.69 -3.10
CA ARG A 165 -6.54 -3.32 -4.42
C ARG A 165 -7.60 -2.65 -5.29
N LEU A 166 -8.77 -2.31 -4.74
CA LEU A 166 -9.83 -1.64 -5.49
C LEU A 166 -9.36 -0.32 -6.12
N ALA A 167 -8.59 0.48 -5.37
CA ALA A 167 -7.99 1.70 -5.91
C ALA A 167 -6.93 1.39 -6.98
N LEU A 168 -6.07 0.40 -6.71
CA LEU A 168 -4.97 0.02 -7.62
C LEU A 168 -5.43 -0.55 -8.95
N VAL A 169 -6.59 -1.21 -9.00
CA VAL A 169 -7.19 -1.71 -10.25
C VAL A 169 -8.14 -0.70 -10.90
N GLY A 170 -8.22 0.52 -10.37
CA GLY A 170 -9.04 1.61 -10.92
C GLY A 170 -10.54 1.49 -10.67
N VAL A 171 -10.98 0.58 -9.79
CA VAL A 171 -12.38 0.45 -9.38
C VAL A 171 -12.80 1.61 -8.47
N LEU A 172 -11.90 2.02 -7.57
CA LEU A 172 -12.05 3.23 -6.76
C LEU A 172 -11.09 4.32 -7.23
N PRO A 173 -11.46 5.60 -7.12
CA PRO A 173 -10.51 6.67 -7.34
C PRO A 173 -9.39 6.60 -6.28
N LEU A 174 -8.16 6.95 -6.67
CA LEU A 174 -7.01 6.88 -5.75
C LEU A 174 -7.22 7.75 -4.50
N SER A 175 -8.00 8.84 -4.60
CA SER A 175 -8.36 9.71 -3.48
C SER A 175 -9.14 9.00 -2.38
N SER A 176 -9.87 7.91 -2.68
CA SER A 176 -10.58 7.11 -1.66
C SER A 176 -9.63 6.48 -0.63
N THR A 177 -8.35 6.34 -0.96
CA THR A 177 -7.33 5.82 -0.02
C THR A 177 -6.76 6.88 0.91
N ALA A 178 -7.18 8.14 0.81
CA ALA A 178 -6.67 9.20 1.69
C ALA A 178 -6.91 8.91 3.18
N GLY A 179 -8.08 8.34 3.50
CA GLY A 179 -8.43 7.92 4.85
C GLY A 179 -7.54 6.81 5.41
N VAL A 180 -6.84 6.06 4.56
CA VAL A 180 -5.84 5.04 4.97
C VAL A 180 -4.52 5.72 5.33
N PHE A 181 -3.99 6.59 4.46
CA PHE A 181 -2.63 7.11 4.64
C PHE A 181 -2.50 8.14 5.76
N LYS A 182 -3.59 8.75 6.22
CA LYS A 182 -3.54 9.55 7.46
C LYS A 182 -3.14 8.73 8.70
N HIS A 183 -3.35 7.41 8.68
CA HIS A 183 -2.99 6.50 9.77
C HIS A 183 -1.56 5.94 9.68
N TYR A 184 -0.75 6.42 8.72
CA TYR A 184 0.55 5.85 8.37
C TYR A 184 1.50 5.68 9.55
N VAL A 185 1.58 6.67 10.44
CA VAL A 185 2.47 6.63 11.61
C VAL A 185 1.86 5.83 12.75
N LYS A 186 0.58 6.07 13.06
CA LYS A 186 -0.11 5.48 14.22
C LYS A 186 -0.17 3.95 14.13
N PHE A 187 -0.50 3.42 12.96
CA PHE A 187 -0.63 1.97 12.74
C PHE A 187 0.51 1.40 11.88
N PHE A 188 1.70 2.01 11.95
CA PHE A 188 2.83 1.59 11.14
C PHE A 188 3.28 0.16 11.44
N HIS A 189 3.23 -0.27 12.71
CA HIS A 189 3.64 -1.61 13.11
C HIS A 189 2.76 -2.69 12.48
N ASP A 190 1.45 -2.46 12.44
CA ASP A 190 0.47 -3.47 12.04
C ASP A 190 0.18 -3.46 10.54
N TYR A 191 0.27 -2.30 9.89
CA TYR A 191 -0.14 -2.10 8.49
C TYR A 191 0.87 -1.33 7.63
N GLY A 192 2.03 -0.95 8.18
CA GLY A 192 3.00 -0.07 7.51
C GLY A 192 3.56 -0.63 6.21
N ASP A 193 3.74 -1.95 6.12
CA ASP A 193 4.15 -2.63 4.90
C ASP A 193 3.09 -2.53 3.78
N LEU A 194 1.81 -2.75 4.11
CA LEU A 194 0.69 -2.63 3.18
C LEU A 194 0.51 -1.18 2.71
N MET A 195 0.60 -0.20 3.63
CA MET A 195 0.51 1.22 3.28
C MET A 195 1.69 1.67 2.41
N LYS A 196 2.91 1.22 2.73
CA LYS A 196 4.11 1.54 1.95
C LYS A 196 4.03 0.95 0.53
N GLU A 197 3.61 -0.30 0.41
CA GLU A 197 3.41 -0.94 -0.90
C GLU A 197 2.28 -0.25 -1.69
N GLY A 198 1.16 0.06 -1.03
CA GLY A 198 0.07 0.84 -1.60
C GLY A 198 0.55 2.17 -2.19
N LEU A 199 1.27 2.98 -1.40
CA LEU A 199 1.86 4.25 -1.85
C LEU A 199 2.84 4.06 -3.01
N SER A 200 3.69 3.02 -2.95
CA SER A 200 4.63 2.69 -4.01
C SER A 200 3.91 2.42 -5.33
N ARG A 201 2.84 1.62 -5.30
CA ARG A 201 2.06 1.29 -6.49
C ARG A 201 1.20 2.46 -6.98
N LEU A 202 0.58 3.23 -6.10
CA LEU A 202 -0.13 4.48 -6.47
C LEU A 202 0.79 5.41 -7.24
N ARG A 203 2.02 5.58 -6.75
CA ARG A 203 3.05 6.40 -7.39
C ARG A 203 3.42 5.92 -8.79
N LEU A 204 3.46 4.60 -9.01
CA LEU A 204 3.72 4.00 -10.32
C LEU A 204 2.53 4.13 -11.28
N LEU A 205 1.30 4.08 -10.76
CA LEU A 205 0.09 4.24 -11.56
C LEU A 205 -0.08 5.68 -12.04
N ASN A 206 -0.07 6.64 -11.11
CA ASN A 206 -0.22 8.05 -11.42
C ASN A 206 0.38 8.90 -10.28
N LEU A 207 1.51 9.55 -10.57
CA LEU A 207 2.24 10.34 -9.59
C LEU A 207 1.48 11.60 -9.14
N ASP A 208 0.74 12.25 -10.04
CA ASP A 208 -0.04 13.44 -9.72
C ASP A 208 -1.25 13.09 -8.83
N ASP A 209 -1.96 12.01 -9.13
CA ASP A 209 -3.04 11.51 -8.26
C ASP A 209 -2.51 11.02 -6.92
N CYS A 210 -1.35 10.36 -6.90
CA CYS A 210 -0.70 9.97 -5.65
C CYS A 210 -0.41 11.21 -4.78
N ALA A 211 0.08 12.30 -5.37
CA ALA A 211 0.30 13.55 -4.65
C ALA A 211 -1.00 14.20 -4.16
N ARG A 212 -2.06 14.21 -4.97
CA ARG A 212 -3.39 14.66 -4.57
C ARG A 212 -3.93 13.85 -3.39
N THR A 213 -3.82 12.53 -3.44
CA THR A 213 -4.24 11.63 -2.36
C THR A 213 -3.45 11.89 -1.07
N ILE A 214 -2.12 12.06 -1.16
CA ILE A 214 -1.29 12.40 0.00
C ILE A 214 -1.71 13.75 0.60
N CYS A 215 -1.93 14.78 -0.24
CA CYS A 215 -2.39 16.09 0.21
C CYS A 215 -3.75 15.98 0.92
N LEU A 216 -4.70 15.25 0.32
CA LEU A 216 -6.02 15.01 0.89
C LEU A 216 -5.94 14.28 2.24
N SER A 217 -5.04 13.29 2.37
CA SER A 217 -4.82 12.55 3.62
C SER A 217 -4.39 13.49 4.73
N LEU A 218 -3.46 14.40 4.45
CA LEU A 218 -2.99 15.39 5.41
C LEU A 218 -4.06 16.42 5.74
N LYS A 219 -4.86 16.86 4.77
CA LYS A 219 -5.99 17.77 5.01
C LYS A 219 -7.02 17.14 5.95
N GLN A 220 -7.42 15.89 5.69
CA GLN A 220 -8.34 15.15 6.55
C GLN A 220 -7.79 15.01 7.98
N LEU A 221 -6.54 14.57 8.12
CA LEU A 221 -5.88 14.46 9.43
C LEU A 221 -5.80 15.81 10.17
N PHE A 222 -5.49 16.88 9.46
CA PHE A 222 -5.41 18.21 10.04
C PHE A 222 -6.78 18.74 10.46
N THR A 223 -7.81 18.55 9.63
CA THR A 223 -9.19 18.94 9.96
C THR A 223 -9.70 18.21 11.20
N GLU A 224 -9.38 16.93 11.35
CA GLU A 224 -9.66 16.15 12.56
C GLU A 224 -8.92 16.74 13.78
N ALA A 225 -7.66 17.14 13.64
CA ALA A 225 -6.87 17.69 14.74
C ALA A 225 -7.31 19.08 15.21
N ILE A 226 -7.96 19.88 14.36
CA ILE A 226 -8.48 21.21 14.75
C ILE A 226 -9.93 21.17 15.25
N ASP A 227 -10.63 20.04 15.08
CA ASP A 227 -11.96 19.89 15.63
C ASP A 227 -11.87 19.78 17.16
N GLU A 228 -12.71 20.53 17.89
CA GLU A 228 -12.60 20.71 19.35
C GLU A 228 -12.75 19.39 20.12
N SER A 229 -13.45 18.41 19.51
CA SER A 229 -13.65 17.06 20.05
C SER A 229 -12.38 16.20 20.04
N GLN A 230 -11.47 16.44 19.09
CA GLN A 230 -10.24 15.64 18.88
C GLN A 230 -8.94 16.44 19.08
N SER A 231 -9.04 17.77 19.26
CA SER A 231 -7.93 18.71 19.50
C SER A 231 -7.01 18.32 20.66
N GLN A 232 -7.51 17.61 21.68
CA GLN A 232 -6.69 17.16 22.81
C GLN A 232 -5.84 15.91 22.50
N ARG A 233 -6.09 15.24 21.37
CA ARG A 233 -5.54 13.91 21.05
C ARG A 233 -4.42 13.93 20.01
N LEU A 234 -4.32 14.98 19.19
CA LEU A 234 -3.40 15.05 18.05
C LEU A 234 -2.48 16.27 18.15
N GLU A 235 -1.22 16.05 18.53
CA GLU A 235 -0.20 17.09 18.54
C GLU A 235 0.29 17.44 17.13
N LEU A 236 0.59 18.71 16.86
CA LEU A 236 1.21 19.15 15.59
C LEU A 236 2.52 18.39 15.27
N SER A 237 3.25 17.94 16.29
CA SER A 237 4.46 17.11 16.16
C SER A 237 4.18 15.80 15.43
N HIS A 238 3.07 15.13 15.77
CA HIS A 238 2.61 13.89 15.16
C HIS A 238 2.21 14.12 13.70
N LEU A 239 1.42 15.16 13.43
CA LEU A 239 0.98 15.52 12.08
C LEU A 239 2.17 15.79 11.16
N ARG A 240 3.20 16.49 11.67
CA ARG A 240 4.44 16.73 10.93
C ARG A 240 5.24 15.46 10.67
N GLU A 241 5.25 14.50 11.59
CA GLU A 241 5.89 13.20 11.34
C GLU A 241 5.16 12.43 10.23
N VAL A 242 3.82 12.43 10.21
CA VAL A 242 3.05 11.84 9.10
C VAL A 242 3.41 12.52 7.78
N ALA A 243 3.39 13.86 7.73
CA ALA A 243 3.77 14.63 6.55
C ALA A 243 5.19 14.29 6.06
N ARG A 244 6.16 14.20 6.96
CA ARG A 244 7.55 13.83 6.65
C ARG A 244 7.66 12.42 6.06
N ARG A 245 6.95 11.45 6.62
CA ARG A 245 6.92 10.06 6.11
C ARG A 245 6.30 10.00 4.71
N LEU A 246 5.20 10.71 4.49
CA LEU A 246 4.56 10.78 3.16
C LEU A 246 5.41 11.55 2.14
N ALA A 247 6.15 12.58 2.55
CA ALA A 247 7.09 13.28 1.68
C ALA A 247 8.23 12.37 1.18
N ALA A 248 8.64 11.37 1.97
CA ALA A 248 9.66 10.40 1.55
C ALA A 248 9.21 9.53 0.36
N THR A 249 7.89 9.37 0.13
CA THR A 249 7.32 8.61 -0.98
C THR A 249 7.76 9.12 -2.35
N PHE A 250 8.06 10.42 -2.49
CA PHE A 250 8.45 11.02 -3.77
C PHE A 250 9.89 10.71 -4.19
N GLY A 251 10.68 10.05 -3.33
CA GLY A 251 12.06 9.67 -3.65
C GLY A 251 13.02 10.86 -3.71
N LEU A 252 14.12 10.69 -4.44
CA LEU A 252 15.19 11.70 -4.59
C LEU A 252 15.19 12.38 -5.96
N ASP A 253 14.47 11.83 -6.95
CA ASP A 253 14.41 12.39 -8.30
C ASP A 253 13.40 13.53 -8.37
N LEU A 254 13.87 14.73 -8.02
CA LEU A 254 13.07 15.95 -7.97
C LEU A 254 12.46 16.34 -9.32
N ARG A 255 13.07 15.90 -10.44
CA ARG A 255 12.56 16.22 -11.78
C ARG A 255 11.33 15.39 -12.11
N LYS A 256 11.33 14.10 -11.76
CA LYS A 256 10.16 13.22 -11.96
C LYS A 256 8.94 13.68 -11.17
N SER A 257 9.14 14.09 -9.91
CA SER A 257 8.05 14.53 -9.04
C SER A 257 7.74 16.04 -9.09
N ARG A 258 8.42 16.78 -9.97
CA ARG A 258 8.36 18.25 -10.03
C ARG A 258 6.93 18.79 -10.04
N HIS A 259 6.14 18.35 -11.03
CA HIS A 259 4.78 18.84 -11.25
C HIS A 259 3.85 18.45 -10.09
N ALA A 260 3.89 17.18 -9.69
CA ALA A 260 3.05 16.64 -8.63
C ALA A 260 3.29 17.35 -7.27
N ILE A 261 4.55 17.61 -6.92
CA ILE A 261 4.91 18.33 -5.69
C ILE A 261 4.51 19.81 -5.76
N ALA A 262 4.75 20.48 -6.89
CA ALA A 262 4.34 21.88 -7.08
C ALA A 262 2.81 22.02 -6.94
N HIS A 263 2.05 21.07 -7.51
CA HIS A 263 0.60 21.04 -7.38
C HIS A 263 0.16 20.78 -5.93
N LEU A 264 0.80 19.83 -5.22
CA LEU A 264 0.55 19.56 -3.80
C LEU A 264 0.74 20.83 -2.95
N HIS A 265 1.80 21.60 -3.18
CA HIS A 265 2.02 22.87 -2.48
C HIS A 265 0.94 23.91 -2.80
N LYS A 266 0.58 24.06 -4.07
CA LYS A 266 -0.48 25.00 -4.48
C LYS A 266 -1.81 24.66 -3.82
N GLU A 267 -2.21 23.38 -3.86
CA GLU A 267 -3.45 22.88 -3.27
C GLU A 267 -3.47 22.98 -1.74
N GLY A 268 -2.31 22.75 -1.11
CA GLY A 268 -2.13 22.92 0.33
C GLY A 268 -2.17 24.37 0.78
N LEU A 269 -1.61 25.30 -0.02
CA LEU A 269 -1.68 26.74 0.26
C LEU A 269 -3.11 27.25 0.24
N GLN A 270 -3.89 26.83 -0.76
CA GLN A 270 -5.29 27.20 -0.89
C GLN A 270 -6.10 26.76 0.33
N PHE A 271 -5.84 25.55 0.85
CA PHE A 271 -6.47 25.06 2.07
C PHE A 271 -6.03 25.82 3.32
N ALA A 272 -4.73 26.07 3.49
CA ALA A 272 -4.22 26.75 4.68
C ALA A 272 -4.61 28.23 4.75
N LEU A 273 -4.91 28.84 3.59
CA LEU A 273 -5.34 30.24 3.47
C LEU A 273 -6.83 30.36 3.16
N GLU A 274 -7.61 29.29 3.36
CA GLU A 274 -9.06 29.35 3.17
C GLU A 274 -9.66 30.40 4.13
N ASN A 275 -10.49 31.30 3.61
CA ASN A 275 -11.12 32.41 4.37
C ASN A 275 -10.18 33.47 4.97
N HIS A 276 -8.92 33.58 4.51
CA HIS A 276 -7.94 34.56 5.01
C HIS A 276 -8.30 36.05 4.85
N GLN A 277 -9.32 36.37 4.05
CA GLN A 277 -9.71 37.75 3.75
C GLN A 277 -10.40 38.46 4.93
N ASN A 278 -10.92 37.70 5.89
CA ASN A 278 -11.67 38.24 7.04
C ASN A 278 -10.86 38.17 8.34
N GLU A 279 -10.18 37.04 8.58
CA GLU A 279 -9.46 36.75 9.82
C GLU A 279 -8.28 35.79 9.56
N VAL A 280 -7.43 35.56 10.57
CA VAL A 280 -6.37 34.56 10.49
C VAL A 280 -7.00 33.16 10.38
N PRO A 281 -6.74 32.40 9.29
CA PRO A 281 -7.36 31.09 9.11
C PRO A 281 -6.98 30.11 10.21
N LYS A 282 -7.96 29.36 10.73
CA LYS A 282 -7.70 28.22 11.65
C LYS A 282 -6.84 27.13 10.98
N THR A 283 -6.90 27.04 9.65
CA THR A 283 -6.11 26.10 8.84
C THR A 283 -4.68 26.56 8.58
N LEU A 284 -4.29 27.78 8.99
CA LEU A 284 -2.95 28.33 8.74
C LEU A 284 -1.79 27.44 9.23
N PRO A 285 -1.87 26.75 10.40
CA PRO A 285 -0.82 25.83 10.84
C PRO A 285 -0.55 24.65 9.89
N PHE A 286 -1.46 24.34 8.97
CA PHE A 286 -1.24 23.32 7.92
C PHE A 286 0.02 23.61 7.08
N LEU A 287 0.41 24.89 6.95
CA LEU A 287 1.64 25.26 6.26
C LEU A 287 2.89 24.64 6.88
N GLU A 288 2.89 24.31 8.17
CA GLU A 288 4.00 23.61 8.80
C GLU A 288 4.15 22.17 8.28
N LEU A 289 3.05 21.49 7.93
CA LEU A 289 3.11 20.18 7.29
C LEU A 289 3.69 20.30 5.88
N LEU A 290 3.31 21.35 5.14
CA LEU A 290 3.86 21.60 3.81
C LEU A 290 5.38 21.88 3.84
N THR A 291 5.93 22.40 4.94
CA THR A 291 7.39 22.59 5.04
C THR A 291 8.17 21.29 4.90
N GLU A 292 7.59 20.15 5.30
CA GLU A 292 8.24 18.83 5.17
C GLU A 292 8.37 18.40 3.68
N PHE A 293 7.56 18.96 2.78
CA PHE A 293 7.62 18.73 1.34
C PHE A 293 8.53 19.71 0.59
N SER A 294 8.93 20.82 1.23
CA SER A 294 9.73 21.87 0.58
C SER A 294 11.08 21.37 0.05
N SER A 295 11.67 20.36 0.71
CA SER A 295 12.90 19.68 0.28
C SER A 295 12.75 18.89 -1.02
N LYS A 296 11.51 18.66 -1.49
CA LYS A 296 11.18 17.95 -2.73
C LYS A 296 10.91 18.89 -3.91
N LEU A 297 11.03 20.20 -3.71
CA LEU A 297 10.90 21.20 -4.77
C LEU A 297 12.26 21.51 -5.40
N LEU A 298 12.26 21.77 -6.71
CA LEU A 298 13.41 22.39 -7.37
C LEU A 298 13.54 23.86 -6.95
N PRO A 299 14.76 24.43 -6.94
CA PRO A 299 14.98 25.83 -6.59
C PRO A 299 14.14 26.82 -7.41
N GLU A 300 13.94 26.54 -8.71
CA GLU A 300 13.09 27.36 -9.60
C GLU A 300 11.63 27.39 -9.13
N ASP A 301 11.08 26.23 -8.76
CA ASP A 301 9.68 26.11 -8.34
C ASP A 301 9.46 26.74 -6.96
N LYS A 302 10.48 26.70 -6.09
CA LYS A 302 10.44 27.39 -4.80
C LYS A 302 10.27 28.91 -4.97
N VAL A 303 10.95 29.52 -5.95
CA VAL A 303 10.81 30.95 -6.26
C VAL A 303 9.40 31.28 -6.76
N VAL A 304 8.86 30.46 -7.67
CA VAL A 304 7.51 30.64 -8.21
C VAL A 304 6.44 30.48 -7.11
N LEU A 305 6.57 29.45 -6.27
CA LEU A 305 5.66 29.22 -5.15
C LEU A 305 5.75 30.30 -4.09
N LEU A 306 6.94 30.84 -3.82
CA LEU A 306 7.12 31.95 -2.90
C LEU A 306 6.38 33.20 -3.41
N ALA A 307 6.56 33.55 -4.68
CA ALA A 307 5.85 34.68 -5.30
C ALA A 307 4.33 34.45 -5.30
N TYR A 308 3.88 33.22 -5.59
CA TYR A 308 2.46 32.85 -5.48
C TYR A 308 1.93 33.03 -4.07
N ALA A 309 2.64 32.54 -3.05
CA ALA A 309 2.25 32.65 -1.65
C ALA A 309 2.15 34.11 -1.19
N GLU A 310 3.10 34.96 -1.59
CA GLU A 310 3.12 36.38 -1.24
C GLU A 310 2.01 37.18 -1.92
N ASN A 311 1.59 36.77 -3.11
CA ASN A 311 0.43 37.38 -3.78
C ASN A 311 -0.91 37.02 -3.11
N LEU A 312 -0.98 35.89 -2.39
CA LEU A 312 -2.20 35.49 -1.69
C LEU A 312 -2.41 36.23 -0.37
N VAL A 313 -1.35 36.70 0.29
CA VAL A 313 -1.43 37.33 1.62
C VAL A 313 -0.92 38.77 1.54
N PRO A 314 -1.79 39.79 1.74
CA PRO A 314 -1.37 41.19 1.76
C PRO A 314 -0.25 41.44 2.79
N SER A 315 0.64 42.38 2.48
CA SER A 315 1.82 42.68 3.32
C SER A 315 1.49 43.21 4.74
N THR A 316 0.23 43.57 4.98
CA THR A 316 -0.27 44.19 6.22
C THR A 316 -0.50 43.17 7.36
N ASP A 317 -0.60 41.88 7.05
CA ASP A 317 -0.98 40.83 8.01
C ASP A 317 0.22 39.98 8.48
N GLN A 318 1.16 40.60 9.21
CA GLN A 318 2.37 39.92 9.71
C GLN A 318 2.51 39.92 11.24
N GLY A 319 1.38 39.84 11.95
CA GLY A 319 1.35 39.60 13.40
C GLY A 319 1.96 38.24 13.81
N PRO A 320 2.07 37.96 15.12
CA PRO A 320 2.61 36.69 15.63
C PRO A 320 1.79 35.46 15.19
N ALA A 321 0.48 35.62 14.98
CA ALA A 321 -0.41 34.55 14.51
C ALA A 321 -0.04 34.02 13.11
N TRP A 322 0.66 34.81 12.30
CA TRP A 322 1.13 34.44 10.96
C TRP A 322 2.48 33.71 10.95
N ARG A 323 2.95 33.25 12.11
CA ARG A 323 4.20 32.48 12.23
C ARG A 323 4.26 31.27 11.28
N PRO A 324 3.22 30.42 11.12
CA PRO A 324 3.28 29.29 10.19
C PRO A 324 3.58 29.71 8.75
N PHE A 325 2.99 30.82 8.29
CA PHE A 325 3.27 31.40 6.98
C PHE A 325 4.72 31.87 6.84
N LYS A 326 5.26 32.56 7.86
CA LYS A 326 6.66 32.99 7.87
C LYS A 326 7.64 31.80 7.80
N VAL A 327 7.35 30.73 8.53
CA VAL A 327 8.15 29.48 8.50
C VAL A 327 8.08 28.83 7.12
N TYR A 328 6.90 28.75 6.52
CA TYR A 328 6.73 28.21 5.18
C TYR A 328 7.50 29.03 4.13
N LYS A 329 7.40 30.37 4.15
CA LYS A 329 8.20 31.23 3.25
C LYS A 329 9.70 31.02 3.42
N ALA A 330 10.18 30.86 4.65
CA ALA A 330 11.58 30.57 4.90
C ALA A 330 12.03 29.23 4.29
N SER A 331 11.18 28.20 4.31
CA SER A 331 11.46 26.90 3.70
C SER A 331 11.57 26.94 2.15
N LEU A 332 10.89 27.91 1.52
CA LEU A 332 10.98 28.15 0.09
C LEU A 332 12.16 29.05 -0.30
N ASN A 333 12.84 29.68 0.66
CA ASN A 333 13.91 30.61 0.31
C ASN A 333 15.20 29.85 -0.04
N PRO A 334 15.70 29.92 -1.29
CA PRO A 334 16.87 29.14 -1.73
C PRO A 334 18.17 29.50 -0.98
N LYS A 335 18.21 30.64 -0.28
CA LYS A 335 19.38 31.09 0.49
C LYS A 335 19.52 30.38 1.86
N GLY A 336 18.54 29.60 2.29
CA GLY A 336 18.53 28.91 3.59
C GLY A 336 19.25 27.54 3.60
N GLU A 337 19.46 26.92 2.44
CA GLU A 337 19.99 25.55 2.34
C GLU A 337 21.53 25.45 2.54
N GLY A 338 22.22 26.59 2.69
CA GLY A 338 23.69 26.66 2.77
C GLY A 338 24.30 26.98 4.14
N ARG A 339 23.53 27.00 5.24
CA ARG A 339 24.06 27.34 6.60
C ARG A 339 23.91 26.20 7.62
N GLY A 340 24.18 24.98 7.19
CA GLY A 340 24.13 23.78 8.04
C GLY A 340 25.44 22.98 8.10
N ALA A 341 26.54 23.47 7.52
CA ALA A 341 27.82 22.78 7.52
C ALA A 341 29.00 23.76 7.34
N GLU A 342 29.16 24.73 8.22
CA GLU A 342 30.44 25.42 8.39
C GLU A 342 30.82 25.39 9.87
N LEU A 343 31.77 24.50 10.19
CA LEU A 343 32.55 24.52 11.42
C LEU A 343 33.36 25.82 11.48
N PRO A 344 33.53 26.46 12.64
CA PRO A 344 34.33 27.67 12.76
C PRO A 344 35.81 27.32 12.64
N GLY A 345 36.42 27.65 11.50
CA GLY A 345 37.82 27.34 11.20
C GLY A 345 38.57 28.56 10.66
N ASP A 346 39.34 29.15 11.56
CA ASP A 346 40.62 29.87 11.41
C ASP A 346 40.81 31.00 10.39
N GLY A 347 41.19 32.16 10.95
CA GLY A 347 41.68 33.32 10.24
C GLY A 347 43.07 33.07 9.63
N LYS A 348 43.19 33.34 8.33
CA LYS A 348 44.45 33.40 7.60
C LYS A 348 45.39 34.46 8.21
N LYS A 349 46.54 34.04 8.75
CA LYS A 349 47.75 34.86 8.82
C LYS A 349 48.77 34.35 7.80
N GLN A 350 49.37 35.29 7.08
CA GLN A 350 50.40 35.09 6.08
C GLN A 350 51.70 34.52 6.68
N PRO A 351 52.53 33.79 5.91
CA PRO A 351 53.77 33.22 6.39
C PRO A 351 54.94 34.22 6.30
N GLN A 352 55.81 34.18 7.31
CA GLN A 352 57.14 34.76 7.25
C GLN A 352 58.14 33.68 7.68
N GLU A 353 59.09 33.40 6.79
CA GLU A 353 60.19 32.45 6.93
C GLU A 353 61.13 32.87 8.09
N ASP A 354 61.59 31.91 8.90
CA ASP A 354 63.04 31.81 9.17
C ASP A 354 63.50 30.46 9.76
N ASN A 355 64.66 30.03 9.28
CA ASN A 355 65.72 29.16 9.82
C ASN A 355 65.52 27.71 10.34
N ARG A 356 66.10 26.81 9.53
CA ARG A 356 66.94 25.61 9.79
C ARG A 356 67.30 25.24 11.24
N GLN A 357 67.08 23.96 11.58
CA GLN A 357 68.07 22.93 12.03
C GLN A 357 67.30 21.72 12.60
N GLU A 358 67.29 20.56 11.95
CA GLU A 358 68.24 19.42 12.04
C GLU A 358 68.04 18.46 13.25
N PHE A 359 67.88 17.18 12.91
CA PHE A 359 68.12 15.94 13.67
C PHE A 359 67.07 15.27 14.60
N ALA A 360 66.77 14.03 14.19
CA ALA A 360 66.76 12.77 14.96
C ALA A 360 65.51 12.32 15.74
N ASP A 361 64.87 11.28 15.18
CA ASP A 361 64.23 10.14 15.87
C ASP A 361 65.25 9.49 16.85
N PRO A 362 64.87 8.75 17.93
CA PRO A 362 64.10 7.52 17.77
C PRO A 362 63.25 7.02 18.98
N SER A 363 62.18 6.27 18.67
CA SER A 363 61.95 4.87 19.11
C SER A 363 61.76 4.47 20.61
N LEU A 364 60.60 3.83 20.83
CA LEU A 364 60.32 2.56 21.54
C LEU A 364 60.08 2.48 23.07
N ALA A 365 59.12 1.58 23.35
CA ALA A 365 58.89 0.75 24.55
C ALA A 365 58.28 1.48 25.76
N ASP A 366 57.43 0.89 26.60
CA ASP A 366 56.95 -0.49 26.73
C ASP A 366 55.71 -0.47 27.65
N GLN A 367 54.94 -1.56 27.58
CA GLN A 367 54.21 -2.23 28.66
C GLN A 367 53.76 -1.44 29.91
N PHE A 368 52.49 -1.59 30.30
CA PHE A 368 52.07 -2.35 31.49
C PHE A 368 50.56 -2.17 31.74
N VAL A 369 49.85 -3.30 31.83
CA VAL A 369 48.53 -3.43 32.49
C VAL A 369 48.81 -3.84 33.94
N PRO A 370 48.00 -3.43 34.93
CA PRO A 370 47.01 -4.39 35.43
C PRO A 370 45.68 -3.79 35.96
N ASN A 371 44.72 -4.72 36.09
CA ASN A 371 43.36 -4.61 36.63
C ASN A 371 43.25 -4.03 38.05
N LEU A 372 42.07 -3.47 38.39
CA LEU A 372 41.23 -3.87 39.56
C LEU A 372 39.88 -3.10 39.64
N THR A 373 38.79 -3.88 39.63
CA THR A 373 37.55 -3.81 40.43
C THR A 373 36.75 -2.51 40.66
N SER A 374 35.46 -2.60 40.26
CA SER A 374 34.23 -2.40 41.05
C SER A 374 33.41 -1.10 40.92
N THR A 375 32.12 -1.34 40.60
CA THR A 375 30.90 -0.57 40.92
C THR A 375 30.72 0.83 40.33
N VAL A 376 29.75 0.99 39.40
CA VAL A 376 28.39 1.51 39.66
C VAL A 376 27.65 1.70 38.31
N MET A 377 26.44 1.15 38.27
CA MET A 377 25.29 1.42 37.39
C MET A 377 25.33 2.68 36.50
N ARG A 378 25.11 2.52 35.18
CA ARG A 378 23.96 3.14 34.46
C ARG A 378 23.88 2.75 32.99
N ASN A 379 22.64 2.49 32.57
CA ASN A 379 22.13 2.28 31.22
C ASN A 379 22.83 3.09 30.12
N GLY A 380 23.25 2.41 29.07
CA GLY A 380 23.62 2.99 27.79
C GLY A 380 23.02 2.18 26.65
N TYR A 381 22.11 2.80 25.91
CA TYR A 381 21.71 2.39 24.57
C TYR A 381 22.95 2.20 23.69
N GLN A 382 23.11 1.03 23.09
CA GLN A 382 24.03 0.84 21.96
C GLN A 382 23.27 0.31 20.75
N LYS A 383 23.28 1.18 19.74
CA LYS A 383 23.10 0.93 18.31
C LYS A 383 23.82 -0.36 17.91
N ALA A 384 23.08 -1.32 17.34
CA ALA A 384 23.63 -2.35 16.48
C ALA A 384 23.13 -2.08 15.06
N THR A 385 24.02 -1.55 14.25
CA THR A 385 23.97 -1.67 12.80
C THR A 385 24.29 -3.13 12.47
N ASP A 386 23.34 -3.85 11.89
CA ASP A 386 23.63 -4.97 11.00
C ASP A 386 22.41 -5.23 10.13
N SER A 387 22.57 -5.05 8.82
CA SER A 387 21.68 -5.62 7.83
C SER A 387 22.19 -7.04 7.53
N PRO A 388 21.28 -8.01 7.42
CA PRO A 388 21.31 -8.76 6.17
C PRO A 388 19.91 -9.00 5.59
N ASN A 389 19.88 -8.88 4.26
CA ASN A 389 18.86 -9.44 3.37
C ASN A 389 18.65 -10.93 3.66
N SER A 390 17.41 -11.34 3.96
CA SER A 390 16.71 -12.43 3.25
C SER A 390 15.31 -12.62 3.86
N GLU A 391 14.27 -12.61 3.03
CA GLU A 391 12.87 -12.94 3.40
C GLU A 391 12.75 -14.32 4.08
N ASN A 392 13.73 -15.19 3.89
CA ASN A 392 13.74 -16.55 4.43
C ASN A 392 14.10 -16.61 5.92
N ASP A 393 14.92 -15.70 6.46
CA ASP A 393 15.35 -15.75 7.89
C ASP A 393 14.21 -15.36 8.85
N PHE A 394 13.26 -14.54 8.38
CA PHE A 394 12.08 -14.14 9.16
C PHE A 394 11.04 -15.25 9.27
N GLU A 395 10.75 -15.94 8.16
CA GLU A 395 9.84 -17.08 8.14
C GLU A 395 10.41 -18.27 8.93
N ILE A 396 11.73 -18.47 8.88
CA ILE A 396 12.44 -19.46 9.70
C ILE A 396 12.35 -19.13 11.19
N ARG A 397 12.44 -17.85 11.59
CA ARG A 397 12.26 -17.44 13.00
C ARG A 397 10.83 -17.66 13.49
N ILE A 398 9.82 -17.37 12.67
CA ILE A 398 8.41 -17.63 13.01
C ILE A 398 8.17 -19.13 13.16
N LYS A 399 8.65 -19.96 12.22
CA LYS A 399 8.53 -21.43 12.30
C LYS A 399 9.28 -22.01 13.50
N ARG A 400 10.46 -21.49 13.85
CA ARG A 400 11.21 -21.90 15.05
C ARG A 400 10.49 -21.50 16.34
N ARG A 401 9.89 -20.32 16.40
CA ARG A 401 9.13 -19.83 17.56
C ARG A 401 7.84 -20.64 17.75
N ALA A 402 7.11 -20.94 16.68
CA ALA A 402 5.95 -21.85 16.71
C ALA A 402 6.34 -23.27 17.18
N LYS A 403 7.47 -23.80 16.72
CA LYS A 403 7.98 -25.13 17.12
C LYS A 403 8.52 -25.18 18.56
N HIS A 404 8.93 -24.05 19.11
CA HIS A 404 9.35 -23.91 20.52
C HIS A 404 8.15 -23.86 21.45
N VAL A 405 7.09 -23.14 21.06
CA VAL A 405 5.80 -23.10 21.79
C VAL A 405 5.16 -24.49 21.83
N LEU A 406 5.17 -25.23 20.72
CA LEU A 406 4.63 -26.59 20.65
C LEU A 406 5.39 -27.61 21.51
N ARG A 407 6.66 -27.34 21.86
CA ARG A 407 7.47 -28.21 22.73
C ARG A 407 7.29 -27.93 24.22
N HIS A 408 6.82 -26.73 24.57
CA HIS A 408 6.60 -26.30 25.95
C HIS A 408 5.12 -26.32 26.37
N SER A 409 4.18 -26.40 25.43
CA SER A 409 2.82 -26.87 25.70
C SER A 409 2.87 -28.39 25.88
N GLY A 410 2.78 -28.87 27.12
CA GLY A 410 2.88 -30.29 27.49
C GLY A 410 1.74 -31.17 26.97
N LEU A 411 1.62 -31.32 25.65
CA LEU A 411 0.75 -32.28 24.99
C LEU A 411 1.62 -33.32 24.28
N ALA A 412 2.18 -34.23 25.07
CA ALA A 412 2.71 -35.49 24.56
C ALA A 412 1.58 -36.52 24.49
N ARG A 413 1.18 -36.86 23.27
CA ARG A 413 1.17 -38.22 22.69
C ARG A 413 0.66 -39.38 23.56
N GLU A 414 -0.54 -39.88 23.24
CA GLU A 414 -1.02 -41.29 23.28
C GLU A 414 -2.43 -41.27 22.62
N GLU A 415 -2.87 -42.13 21.70
CA GLU A 415 -2.44 -43.45 21.23
C GLU A 415 -2.64 -43.58 19.70
N LEU A 416 -1.81 -44.43 19.10
CA LEU A 416 -1.91 -44.93 17.73
C LEU A 416 -1.87 -46.46 17.81
N LYS A 417 -3.01 -47.12 17.61
CA LYS A 417 -3.23 -48.53 17.22
C LYS A 417 -4.62 -48.54 16.56
N ASP A 418 -4.90 -49.05 15.37
CA ASP A 418 -4.22 -49.89 14.41
C ASP A 418 -4.64 -49.41 13.01
N THR A 419 -3.81 -49.70 12.00
CA THR A 419 -4.17 -50.24 10.67
C THR A 419 -3.09 -49.80 9.67
N THR A 420 -2.17 -50.71 9.43
CA THR A 420 -1.30 -50.73 8.25
C THR A 420 -2.12 -50.62 6.96
N MET A 421 -1.73 -49.74 6.02
CA MET A 421 -1.55 -50.06 4.59
C MET A 421 -1.11 -48.81 3.77
N SER A 422 -0.01 -49.01 3.04
CA SER A 422 0.38 -48.45 1.74
C SER A 422 0.45 -46.94 1.50
N LYS A 423 1.66 -46.48 1.12
CA LYS A 423 1.95 -45.20 0.47
C LYS A 423 1.77 -45.34 -1.04
N THR A 424 0.88 -44.57 -1.65
CA THR A 424 0.95 -43.97 -3.01
C THR A 424 -0.29 -43.09 -3.25
N PRO A 425 -0.17 -41.92 -3.91
CA PRO A 425 -1.32 -41.05 -4.21
C PRO A 425 -2.08 -41.54 -5.46
N PRO A 426 -3.41 -41.27 -5.59
CA PRO A 426 -4.16 -41.69 -6.76
C PRO A 426 -3.90 -40.74 -7.94
N VAL A 427 -3.59 -41.35 -9.08
CA VAL A 427 -3.52 -40.73 -10.40
C VAL A 427 -4.91 -40.77 -11.03
N TYR A 428 -5.29 -39.69 -11.69
CA TYR A 428 -6.48 -39.58 -12.55
C TYR A 428 -6.32 -40.50 -13.77
N GLU A 429 -7.21 -41.49 -13.93
CA GLU A 429 -7.37 -42.23 -15.19
C GLU A 429 -8.46 -41.56 -16.03
N MET A 430 -8.11 -41.26 -17.28
CA MET A 430 -8.97 -40.73 -18.33
C MET A 430 -9.03 -41.82 -19.40
N ASP A 431 -10.23 -42.33 -19.69
CA ASP A 431 -10.48 -43.35 -20.71
C ASP A 431 -10.09 -42.82 -22.11
N VAL A 432 -9.23 -43.55 -22.82
CA VAL A 432 -8.95 -43.33 -24.25
C VAL A 432 -9.01 -44.66 -24.98
N GLU A 433 -9.91 -44.72 -25.96
CA GLU A 433 -10.14 -45.84 -26.87
C GLU A 433 -8.91 -46.15 -27.75
N LEU A 434 -8.74 -47.45 -27.99
CA LEU A 434 -7.67 -48.11 -28.75
C LEU A 434 -7.76 -47.89 -30.26
N LEU A 435 -6.64 -47.59 -30.91
CA LEU A 435 -6.29 -48.08 -32.27
C LEU A 435 -4.76 -48.29 -32.39
N PRO A 436 -4.29 -49.28 -33.19
CA PRO A 436 -2.94 -49.83 -33.09
C PRO A 436 -1.96 -49.18 -34.08
N HIS A 437 -0.68 -49.07 -33.70
CA HIS A 437 0.41 -48.78 -34.62
C HIS A 437 1.52 -49.83 -34.51
N GLU A 438 2.02 -50.15 -35.70
CA GLU A 438 2.90 -51.25 -36.08
C GLU A 438 4.34 -51.06 -35.56
N ASP A 439 4.96 -52.21 -35.28
CA ASP A 439 6.38 -52.36 -34.93
C ASP A 439 7.29 -52.01 -36.11
N GLU A 440 8.38 -51.28 -35.89
CA GLU A 440 9.58 -51.40 -36.73
C GLU A 440 10.87 -51.07 -35.95
N GLU A 441 11.88 -51.89 -36.22
CA GLU A 441 13.05 -52.21 -35.40
C GLU A 441 14.17 -51.15 -35.41
N GLU A 442 14.95 -51.20 -34.31
CA GLU A 442 16.27 -50.60 -34.12
C GLU A 442 17.30 -51.03 -35.19
N ARG A 443 18.16 -50.08 -35.62
CA ARG A 443 19.60 -50.35 -35.89
C ARG A 443 20.44 -49.11 -35.61
N GLU A 444 21.36 -49.24 -34.65
CA GLU A 444 22.57 -48.43 -34.52
C GLU A 444 23.59 -48.84 -35.61
N ASN A 445 24.39 -47.89 -36.10
CA ASN A 445 25.86 -47.90 -36.01
C ASN A 445 26.52 -46.76 -36.82
N ASP A 446 27.41 -46.08 -36.10
CA ASP A 446 28.78 -45.66 -36.42
C ASP A 446 29.11 -44.72 -37.59
N ASP A 447 29.78 -43.62 -37.18
CA ASP A 447 31.01 -43.01 -37.70
C ASP A 447 31.20 -42.84 -39.21
N ASP A 448 31.40 -41.58 -39.65
CA ASP A 448 32.63 -41.18 -40.34
C ASP A 448 32.71 -39.64 -40.48
N ASP A 449 33.92 -39.13 -40.23
CA ASP A 449 34.38 -37.76 -40.47
C ASP A 449 34.25 -37.35 -41.95
N ASP A 450 33.86 -36.09 -42.23
CA ASP A 450 34.51 -35.33 -43.30
C ASP A 450 34.31 -33.81 -43.15
N ASP A 451 35.43 -33.11 -43.12
CA ASP A 451 35.56 -31.65 -43.23
C ASP A 451 35.12 -31.20 -44.63
N SER A 452 34.33 -30.13 -44.73
CA SER A 452 34.50 -29.18 -45.84
C SER A 452 33.84 -27.83 -45.55
N ASP A 453 34.71 -26.83 -45.45
CA ASP A 453 34.40 -25.42 -45.64
C ASP A 453 33.56 -25.16 -46.90
N PHE A 454 32.52 -24.33 -46.79
CA PHE A 454 32.23 -23.35 -47.84
C PHE A 454 31.52 -22.12 -47.28
N GLU A 455 32.24 -21.00 -47.34
CA GLU A 455 31.70 -19.63 -47.30
C GLU A 455 30.59 -19.47 -48.35
N ASN A 456 29.48 -18.79 -48.03
CA ASN A 456 29.16 -17.46 -48.59
C ASN A 456 27.67 -17.06 -48.52
N LEU A 457 27.53 -15.75 -48.24
CA LEU A 457 26.58 -14.78 -48.79
C LEU A 457 25.13 -14.71 -48.27
N SER A 458 24.90 -13.59 -47.57
CA SER A 458 23.76 -12.66 -47.61
C SER A 458 22.49 -13.10 -48.33
N TRP A 459 21.33 -12.91 -47.69
CA TRP A 459 20.45 -11.74 -47.88
C TRP A 459 19.69 -11.45 -46.59
#